data_AF-A0A024U1K6-F1
#
_entry.id   AF-A0A024U1K6-F1
#
_cell.length_a   1.000
_cell.length_b   1.000
_cell.length_c   1.000
_cell.angle_alpha   90.00
_cell.angle_beta   90.00
_cell.angle_gamma   90.00
#
_symmetry.space_group_name_H-M   'P 1'
#
loop_
_entity.id
_entity.type
_entity.pdbx_description
1 polymer ?
#
loop_
_entity_poly.entity_id
_entity_poly.type
_entity_poly.pdbx_seq_one_letter_code
_entity_poly.pdbx_strand_id
1 'polypeptide(L)'
;MSSSDNPASTEWSVSLAYQDIIPDTIAMLPLLRLPATSPRKPGPGIRQVQTPRRIQTVPSCRLYKNVAECKRAAQSKGLCKLHGGGRPCLVEGCEKKAHMRQLCRQHGGGAKCATDNCDKWAQRNGLCLMHAKRVDDDALAVEAMASFVV
;
A
#
# COMPACT_ATOMS: atom_id res chain seq x y z
N MET A 1 -31.01 -59.26 19.06
CA MET A 1 -30.43 -59.53 20.39
C MET A 1 -28.99 -59.07 20.32
N SER A 2 -28.65 -57.89 20.86
CA SER A 2 -28.05 -57.74 22.20
C SER A 2 -26.88 -58.73 22.42
N SER A 3 -25.65 -58.36 22.74
CA SER A 3 -25.14 -57.12 23.31
C SER A 3 -23.65 -57.00 23.03
N SER A 4 -23.19 -55.75 22.98
CA SER A 4 -21.85 -55.28 23.27
C SER A 4 -21.31 -55.86 24.57
N ASP A 5 -20.00 -56.10 24.65
CA ASP A 5 -19.25 -55.77 25.86
C ASP A 5 -17.76 -55.49 25.54
N ASN A 6 -17.29 -54.46 26.24
CA ASN A 6 -16.00 -53.78 26.18
C ASN A 6 -14.85 -54.69 26.65
N PRO A 7 -13.59 -54.39 26.27
CA PRO A 7 -12.70 -53.98 27.35
C PRO A 7 -11.82 -52.77 27.03
N ALA A 8 -11.83 -51.86 28.01
CA ALA A 8 -10.85 -50.82 28.20
C ALA A 8 -9.49 -51.39 28.59
N SER A 9 -8.46 -50.56 28.35
CA SER A 9 -7.13 -50.58 28.98
C SER A 9 -6.22 -51.71 28.51
N THR A 10 -5.09 -51.35 27.89
CA THR A 10 -3.73 -51.36 28.48
C THR A 10 -2.72 -51.25 27.33
N GLU A 11 -1.61 -50.56 27.57
CA GLU A 11 -0.35 -50.62 26.81
C GLU A 11 -0.14 -49.60 25.67
N TRP A 12 0.41 -48.44 26.01
CA TRP A 12 1.21 -47.61 25.11
C TRP A 12 2.68 -48.04 25.22
N SER A 13 3.00 -49.22 24.71
CA SER A 13 4.38 -49.69 24.62
C SER A 13 5.09 -48.90 23.50
N VAL A 14 5.85 -47.89 23.89
CA VAL A 14 6.80 -47.21 23.01
C VAL A 14 7.84 -48.23 22.57
N SER A 15 7.75 -48.68 21.32
CA SER A 15 8.81 -49.42 20.63
C SER A 15 9.17 -48.69 19.36
N LEU A 16 9.80 -47.51 19.51
CA LEU A 16 10.60 -46.91 18.46
C LEU A 16 11.97 -47.58 18.47
N ALA A 17 12.05 -48.71 17.78
CA ALA A 17 13.30 -49.29 17.33
C ALA A 17 13.10 -49.67 15.84
N TYR A 18 13.19 -48.67 14.97
CA TYR A 18 13.47 -48.91 13.56
C TYR A 18 14.80 -48.22 13.26
N GLN A 19 15.82 -49.06 13.21
CA GLN A 19 17.19 -48.77 12.84
C GLN A 19 17.28 -48.17 11.43
N ASP A 20 18.19 -47.20 11.34
CA ASP A 20 19.18 -47.08 10.27
C ASP A 20 18.69 -47.06 8.81
N ILE A 21 18.48 -45.85 8.30
CA ILE A 21 18.64 -45.55 6.86
C ILE A 21 19.77 -44.52 6.73
N ILE A 22 20.97 -45.07 6.50
CA ILE A 22 22.04 -44.60 5.59
C ILE A 22 22.59 -43.16 5.79
N PRO A 23 23.91 -43.03 6.06
CA PRO A 23 24.63 -41.76 6.07
C PRO A 23 24.99 -41.27 4.65
N ASP A 24 25.29 -39.97 4.54
CA ASP A 24 26.11 -39.37 3.48
C ASP A 24 25.59 -39.41 2.02
N THR A 25 24.52 -38.70 1.66
CA THR A 25 24.38 -38.07 0.31
C THR A 25 23.23 -37.05 0.25
N ILE A 26 23.43 -35.82 0.70
CA ILE A 26 22.80 -34.64 0.09
C ILE A 26 23.94 -33.67 -0.23
N ALA A 27 24.77 -33.97 -1.23
CA ALA A 27 24.54 -33.56 -2.60
C ALA A 27 24.05 -32.10 -2.68
N MET A 28 25.00 -31.18 -2.63
CA MET A 28 25.13 -30.03 -3.54
C MET A 28 23.80 -29.48 -4.09
N LEU A 29 23.04 -28.75 -3.26
CA LEU A 29 22.20 -27.68 -3.81
C LEU A 29 23.10 -26.46 -3.98
N PRO A 30 23.36 -25.99 -5.21
CA PRO A 30 23.98 -24.69 -5.37
C PRO A 30 22.99 -23.68 -4.79
N LEU A 31 23.41 -22.94 -3.78
CA LEU A 31 22.75 -21.71 -3.38
C LEU A 31 22.68 -20.84 -4.63
N LEU A 32 21.54 -20.84 -5.33
CA LEU A 32 21.22 -19.81 -6.28
C LEU A 32 21.16 -18.53 -5.47
N ARG A 33 22.30 -17.85 -5.46
CA ARG A 33 22.50 -16.53 -4.90
C ARG A 33 21.50 -15.64 -5.61
N LEU A 34 20.39 -15.34 -4.94
CA LEU A 34 19.48 -14.29 -5.34
C LEU A 34 20.36 -13.06 -5.62
N PRO A 35 20.26 -12.42 -6.79
CA PRO A 35 21.01 -11.20 -7.05
C PRO A 35 20.62 -10.22 -5.95
N ALA A 36 21.62 -9.78 -5.18
CA ALA A 36 21.44 -8.70 -4.24
C ALA A 36 20.69 -7.59 -4.96
N THR A 37 19.52 -7.22 -4.44
CA THR A 37 18.77 -6.06 -4.92
C THR A 37 19.75 -4.92 -5.02
N SER A 38 19.96 -4.44 -6.26
CA SER A 38 20.95 -3.41 -6.59
C SER A 38 20.96 -2.36 -5.48
N PRO A 39 22.13 -2.04 -4.89
CA PRO A 39 22.24 -0.87 -4.03
C PRO A 39 21.66 0.30 -4.82
N ARG A 40 20.63 0.95 -4.26
CA ARG A 40 20.18 2.23 -4.82
C ARG A 40 21.41 3.12 -4.77
N LYS A 41 21.98 3.45 -5.93
CA LYS A 41 23.02 4.47 -6.02
C LYS A 41 22.48 5.70 -5.30
N PRO A 42 23.20 6.27 -4.32
CA PRO A 42 22.86 7.59 -3.83
C PRO A 42 22.83 8.50 -5.06
N GLY A 43 21.65 9.05 -5.37
CA GLY A 43 21.57 10.10 -6.36
C GLY A 43 22.52 11.22 -5.96
N PRO A 44 23.03 12.02 -6.91
CA PRO A 44 23.85 13.17 -6.56
C PRO A 44 23.09 13.98 -5.52
N GLY A 45 23.70 14.16 -4.35
CA GLY A 45 23.11 14.90 -3.25
C GLY A 45 22.75 16.27 -3.76
N ILE A 46 21.48 16.48 -4.08
CA ILE A 46 20.96 17.80 -4.34
C ILE A 46 21.14 18.53 -3.01
N ARG A 47 22.17 19.37 -2.91
CA ARG A 47 22.17 20.41 -1.90
C ARG A 47 20.83 21.10 -2.10
N GLN A 48 19.97 20.96 -1.10
CA GLN A 48 18.66 21.59 -1.09
C GLN A 48 18.96 23.08 -0.96
N VAL A 49 19.32 23.71 -2.09
CA VAL A 49 19.33 25.15 -2.20
C VAL A 49 17.90 25.50 -1.88
N GLN A 50 17.72 26.13 -0.72
CA GLN A 50 16.47 26.80 -0.40
C GLN A 50 16.39 27.97 -1.37
N THR A 51 16.11 27.67 -2.65
CA THR A 51 15.82 28.69 -3.63
C THR A 51 14.66 29.46 -3.05
N PRO A 52 14.70 30.80 -3.00
CA PRO A 52 13.56 31.57 -2.54
C PRO A 52 12.34 31.05 -3.30
N ARG A 53 11.26 30.76 -2.57
CA ARG A 53 10.02 30.19 -3.08
C ARG A 53 9.62 31.03 -4.30
N ARG A 54 10.01 30.59 -5.50
CA ARG A 54 9.75 31.37 -6.71
C ARG A 54 8.24 31.48 -6.73
N ILE A 55 7.73 32.70 -6.62
CA ILE A 55 6.36 33.04 -6.93
C ILE A 55 6.27 32.82 -8.44
N GLN A 56 6.29 31.55 -8.87
CA GLN A 56 5.97 31.14 -10.20
C GLN A 56 4.51 31.53 -10.30
N THR A 57 4.23 32.63 -11.00
CA THR A 57 2.88 33.03 -11.35
C THR A 57 2.30 31.86 -12.13
N VAL A 58 1.60 30.97 -11.43
CA VAL A 58 1.00 29.79 -12.04
C VAL A 58 0.14 30.30 -13.19
N PRO A 59 0.40 29.87 -14.44
CA PRO A 59 -0.27 30.45 -15.58
C PRO A 59 -1.78 30.28 -15.40
N SER A 60 -2.53 31.37 -15.53
CA SER A 60 -3.99 31.33 -15.40
C SER A 60 -4.60 30.49 -16.51
N CYS A 61 -5.78 29.95 -16.26
CA CYS A 61 -6.55 29.19 -17.24
C CYS A 61 -6.77 30.02 -18.53
N ARG A 62 -6.22 29.53 -19.65
CA ARG A 62 -6.24 30.09 -21.01
C ARG A 62 -7.61 29.98 -21.71
N LEU A 63 -8.70 29.62 -21.04
CA LEU A 63 -10.04 30.03 -21.51
C LEU A 63 -10.21 31.52 -21.25
N TYR A 64 -9.30 32.28 -21.87
CA TYR A 64 -9.30 33.71 -22.02
C TYR A 64 -9.87 33.96 -23.40
N LYS A 65 -11.18 34.08 -23.42
CA LYS A 65 -11.97 35.06 -24.19
C LYS A 65 -13.41 34.57 -24.15
N ASN A 66 -14.23 35.35 -23.45
CA ASN A 66 -15.68 35.35 -23.49
C ASN A 66 -16.34 34.38 -22.47
N VAL A 67 -16.85 35.00 -21.39
CA VAL A 67 -17.69 34.44 -20.31
C VAL A 67 -16.93 33.86 -19.11
N ALA A 68 -17.03 34.59 -17.99
CA ALA A 68 -16.52 34.33 -16.64
C ALA A 68 -14.98 34.28 -16.50
N GLU A 69 -14.42 35.35 -15.92
CA GLU A 69 -13.01 35.48 -15.55
C GLU A 69 -12.52 34.28 -14.72
N CYS A 70 -11.84 33.32 -15.36
CA CYS A 70 -11.32 32.14 -14.69
C CYS A 70 -9.98 32.45 -14.03
N LYS A 71 -10.01 32.85 -12.75
CA LYS A 71 -8.81 33.11 -11.93
C LYS A 71 -8.08 31.84 -11.47
N ARG A 72 -8.51 30.66 -11.93
CA ARG A 72 -7.95 29.38 -11.49
C ARG A 72 -6.65 29.09 -12.23
N ALA A 73 -5.68 28.54 -11.51
CA ALA A 73 -4.44 28.06 -12.09
C ALA A 73 -4.68 26.99 -13.17
N ALA A 74 -3.97 27.12 -14.28
CA ALA A 74 -3.90 26.08 -15.29
C ALA A 74 -3.15 24.86 -14.74
N GLN A 75 -3.63 23.67 -15.09
CA GLN A 75 -2.98 22.41 -14.76
C GLN A 75 -2.27 21.84 -15.99
N SER A 76 -3.03 21.49 -17.02
CA SER A 76 -2.49 20.99 -18.29
C SER A 76 -3.20 21.66 -19.47
N LYS A 77 -2.54 21.69 -20.63
CA LYS A 77 -3.06 22.32 -21.86
C LYS A 77 -3.46 23.79 -21.69
N GLY A 78 -2.91 24.47 -20.67
CA GLY A 78 -3.28 25.84 -20.31
C GLY A 78 -4.67 25.96 -19.67
N LEU A 79 -5.32 24.88 -19.25
CA LEU A 79 -6.69 24.91 -18.72
C LEU A 79 -6.72 24.55 -17.23
N CYS A 80 -7.71 25.06 -16.48
CA CYS A 80 -7.91 24.64 -15.08
C CYS A 80 -8.65 23.30 -15.01
N LYS A 81 -8.70 22.70 -13.80
CA LYS A 81 -9.37 21.41 -13.57
C LYS A 81 -10.83 21.39 -14.04
N LEU A 82 -11.57 22.48 -13.82
CA LEU A 82 -12.96 22.63 -14.26
C LEU A 82 -13.05 22.70 -15.78
N HIS A 83 -12.20 23.54 -16.38
CA HIS A 83 -12.14 23.79 -17.80
C HIS A 83 -11.38 22.72 -18.62
N GLY A 84 -11.21 21.51 -18.08
CA GLY A 84 -10.64 20.40 -18.85
C GLY A 84 -9.13 20.23 -18.76
N GLY A 85 -8.44 20.98 -17.89
CA GLY A 85 -7.01 20.80 -17.64
C GLY A 85 -6.63 19.55 -16.86
N GLY A 86 -7.58 18.68 -16.54
CA GLY A 86 -7.30 17.38 -15.90
C GLY A 86 -6.91 16.32 -16.94
N ARG A 87 -6.06 15.38 -16.54
CA ARG A 87 -5.69 14.23 -17.39
C ARG A 87 -6.87 13.24 -17.48
N PRO A 88 -7.10 12.60 -18.64
CA PRO A 88 -8.08 11.52 -18.75
C PRO A 88 -7.61 10.29 -17.98
N CYS A 89 -8.55 9.37 -17.70
CA CYS A 89 -8.22 8.04 -17.22
C CYS A 89 -7.42 7.27 -18.29
N LEU A 90 -6.45 6.47 -17.86
CA LEU A 90 -5.66 5.60 -18.73
C LEU A 90 -6.44 4.40 -19.28
N VAL A 91 -7.66 4.16 -18.79
CA VAL A 91 -8.47 3.03 -19.23
C VAL A 91 -9.16 3.40 -20.53
N GLU A 92 -8.97 2.58 -21.56
CA GLU A 92 -9.60 2.73 -22.87
C GLU A 92 -11.13 2.87 -22.73
N GLY A 93 -11.70 3.86 -23.42
CA GLY A 93 -13.14 4.16 -23.34
C GLY A 93 -13.59 4.87 -22.05
N CYS A 94 -12.69 5.24 -21.13
CA CYS A 94 -13.06 5.97 -19.92
C CYS A 94 -12.95 7.49 -20.10
N GLU A 95 -14.09 8.17 -20.19
CA GLU A 95 -14.17 9.64 -20.30
C GLU A 95 -13.94 10.36 -18.96
N LYS A 96 -13.80 9.60 -17.86
CA LYS A 96 -13.61 10.19 -16.53
C LYS A 96 -12.20 10.73 -16.39
N LYS A 97 -12.06 11.84 -15.65
CA LYS A 97 -10.75 12.40 -15.32
C LYS A 97 -10.00 11.52 -14.32
N ALA A 98 -8.70 11.41 -14.50
CA ALA A 98 -7.82 10.76 -13.56
C ALA A 98 -7.76 11.53 -12.24
N HIS A 99 -7.74 10.82 -11.13
CA HIS A 99 -7.57 11.39 -9.80
C HIS A 99 -6.14 11.21 -9.30
N MET A 100 -5.65 9.96 -9.27
CA MET A 100 -4.26 9.61 -9.00
C MET A 100 -3.83 8.47 -9.94
N ARG A 101 -2.52 8.27 -10.10
CA ARG A 101 -1.97 7.17 -10.91
C ARG A 101 -2.51 7.09 -12.35
N GLN A 102 -2.94 8.23 -12.90
CA GLN A 102 -3.60 8.31 -14.22
C GLN A 102 -4.91 7.52 -14.33
N LEU A 103 -5.50 7.10 -13.21
CA LEU A 103 -6.71 6.32 -13.17
C LEU A 103 -7.85 7.16 -12.57
N CYS A 104 -9.06 6.94 -13.05
CA CYS A 104 -10.24 7.58 -12.50
C CYS A 104 -10.64 6.90 -11.18
N ARG A 105 -11.65 7.47 -10.53
CA ARG A 105 -12.09 6.95 -9.25
C ARG A 105 -12.54 5.49 -9.26
N GLN A 106 -13.20 5.09 -10.34
CA GLN A 106 -13.69 3.72 -10.53
C GLN A 106 -12.56 2.74 -10.88
N HIS A 107 -11.52 3.23 -11.57
CA HIS A 107 -10.44 2.40 -12.10
C HIS A 107 -9.21 2.39 -11.19
N GLY A 108 -9.35 2.68 -9.89
CA GLY A 108 -8.21 2.61 -8.94
C GLY A 108 -7.40 3.90 -8.80
N GLY A 109 -7.99 5.06 -9.15
CA GLY A 109 -7.40 6.39 -8.99
C GLY A 109 -7.25 6.89 -7.56
N GLY A 110 -7.16 5.99 -6.58
CA GLY A 110 -7.05 6.28 -5.16
C GLY A 110 -6.95 4.98 -4.37
N ALA A 111 -6.35 5.04 -3.18
CA ALA A 111 -6.28 3.88 -2.30
C ALA A 111 -7.62 3.68 -1.57
N LYS A 112 -8.00 2.42 -1.37
CA LYS A 112 -9.05 2.05 -0.42
C LYS A 112 -8.51 2.12 1.00
N CYS A 113 -9.42 2.22 1.96
CA CYS A 113 -9.07 2.15 3.37
C CYS A 113 -8.38 0.82 3.67
N ALA A 114 -7.25 0.87 4.37
CA ALA A 114 -6.47 -0.31 4.72
C ALA A 114 -7.14 -1.21 5.77
N THR A 115 -8.12 -0.68 6.51
CA THR A 115 -8.93 -1.47 7.46
C THR A 115 -9.76 -2.53 6.76
N ASP A 116 -9.84 -3.72 7.37
CA ASP A 116 -10.66 -4.82 6.91
C ASP A 116 -12.12 -4.42 6.73
N ASN A 117 -12.74 -4.96 5.67
CA ASN A 117 -14.15 -4.73 5.32
C ASN A 117 -14.54 -3.26 5.15
N CYS A 118 -13.61 -2.40 4.72
CA CYS A 118 -13.87 -0.99 4.52
C CYS A 118 -13.75 -0.54 3.05
N ASP A 119 -14.89 -0.38 2.38
CA ASP A 119 -14.93 0.12 1.00
C ASP A 119 -14.73 1.63 0.86
N LYS A 120 -14.60 2.33 1.99
CA LYS A 120 -14.34 3.76 2.02
C LYS A 120 -12.95 4.07 1.48
N TRP A 121 -12.81 5.28 0.99
CA TRP A 121 -11.58 5.72 0.36
C TRP A 121 -10.60 6.23 1.39
N ALA A 122 -9.32 5.91 1.20
CA ALA A 122 -8.28 6.46 2.03
C ALA A 122 -8.17 7.98 1.81
N GLN A 123 -8.09 8.71 2.91
CA GLN A 123 -7.82 10.15 2.88
C GLN A 123 -6.41 10.45 3.39
N ARG A 124 -6.02 9.85 4.53
CA ARG A 124 -4.70 10.02 5.13
C ARG A 124 -4.17 8.68 5.64
N ASN A 125 -2.86 8.46 5.55
CA ASN A 125 -2.17 7.26 6.06
C ASN A 125 -2.78 5.93 5.59
N GLY A 126 -3.32 5.88 4.37
CA GLY A 126 -3.98 4.68 3.84
C GLY A 126 -5.34 4.36 4.47
N LEU A 127 -5.88 5.23 5.33
CA LEU A 127 -7.14 5.01 6.06
C LEU A 127 -8.22 6.02 5.66
N CYS A 128 -9.49 5.61 5.77
CA CYS A 128 -10.62 6.51 5.60
C CYS A 128 -10.73 7.49 6.75
N LEU A 129 -11.48 8.58 6.60
CA LEU A 129 -11.60 9.63 7.63
C LEU A 129 -12.00 9.08 9.02
N MET A 130 -12.88 8.08 9.07
CA MET A 130 -13.32 7.47 10.32
C MET A 130 -12.24 6.62 10.99
N HIS A 131 -11.53 5.78 10.22
CA HIS A 131 -10.49 4.90 10.76
C HIS A 131 -9.19 5.65 11.02
N ALA A 132 -8.94 6.72 10.26
CA ALA A 132 -7.78 7.55 10.45
C ALA A 132 -7.83 8.34 11.77
N LYS A 133 -9.01 8.52 12.39
CA LYS A 133 -9.13 9.16 13.71
C LYS A 133 -8.64 8.24 14.85
N ARG A 134 -8.82 6.92 14.70
CA ARG A 134 -8.52 5.93 15.75
C ARG A 134 -7.03 5.61 15.87
N VAL A 135 -6.31 5.65 14.75
CA VAL A 135 -4.86 5.40 14.75
C VAL A 135 -4.04 6.54 15.38
N ASP A 136 -4.61 7.74 15.53
CA ASP A 136 -3.97 8.78 16.35
C ASP A 136 -4.02 8.41 17.84
N ASP A 137 -5.01 7.60 18.26
CA ASP A 137 -5.19 7.14 19.65
C ASP A 137 -4.38 5.85 19.94
N ASP A 138 -4.27 4.92 18.97
CA ASP A 138 -3.54 3.64 19.14
C ASP A 138 -2.00 3.81 19.18
N ALA A 139 -1.46 4.91 18.67
CA ALA A 139 -0.04 5.24 18.80
C ALA A 139 0.39 5.52 20.26
N LEU A 140 -0.56 5.88 21.13
CA LEU A 140 -0.33 6.05 22.58
C LEU A 140 -0.43 4.72 23.35
N ALA A 141 -1.03 3.67 22.77
CA ALA A 141 -1.23 2.40 23.46
C ALA A 141 0.00 1.46 23.37
N VAL A 142 0.77 1.53 22.29
CA VAL A 142 1.98 0.69 22.13
C VAL A 142 3.16 1.15 22.99
N GLU A 143 3.18 2.42 23.44
CA GLU A 143 4.17 2.88 24.44
C GLU A 143 3.80 2.43 25.87
N ALA A 144 2.51 2.20 26.17
CA ALA A 144 2.07 1.74 27.49
C ALA A 144 2.28 0.23 27.74
N MET A 145 2.41 -0.57 26.68
CA MET A 145 2.70 -2.01 26.81
C MET A 145 4.21 -2.31 26.95
N ALA A 146 5.07 -1.33 26.65
CA ALA A 146 6.52 -1.46 26.81
C ALA A 146 7.01 -1.09 28.22
N SER A 147 6.18 -0.46 29.05
CA SER A 147 6.53 -0.04 30.42
C SER A 147 6.13 -1.04 31.51
N PHE A 148 5.38 -2.09 31.19
CA PHE A 148 4.94 -3.12 32.17
C PHE A 148 5.85 -4.35 32.23
N VAL A 149 6.94 -4.38 31.43
CA VAL A 149 7.91 -5.50 31.39
C VAL A 149 9.26 -5.13 32.02
N VAL A 150 9.30 -4.08 32.85
CA VAL A 150 10.46 -3.73 33.72
C VAL A 150 10.02 -3.80 35.18
#